data_AF-A0A9D8XC05-F1
#
_entry.id   AF-A0A9D8XC05-F1
#
_cell.length_a   1.000
_cell.length_b   1.000
_cell.length_c   1.000
_cell.angle_alpha   90.00
_cell.angle_beta   90.00
_cell.angle_gamma   90.00
#
_symmetry.space_group_name_H-M   'P 1'
#
loop_
_entity.id
_entity.type
_entity.pdbx_description
1 polymer ?
#
loop_
_entity_poly.entity_id
_entity_poly.type
_entity_poly.pdbx_seq_one_letter_code
_entity_poly.pdbx_strand_id
1 'polypeptide(L)'
;MTAKIIIGATEDETRMGLVEDGRLMEYLVERAEENHLVGSIFKGRVCNVVRGIQAAFIDIGLEQNAFLYLGDKMDVTEGQSVLVQISKDARGTKGPTATREVTLPGKYVVLLPYASYIGVSRKITDKAERERLVKACEAVKPENVGIVIRTAAIGVSEELLAADIMELVAAWRVLIAREKLAKAPALLRRELDLAIRIARDYLRPDLTEIMIDDLAIYKRVEELMKNLPQASKIKLKMYQGLEDIFAYCGQTEAIASISDRQVDLPN
;
A
#
# COMPACT_ATOMS: atom_id res chain seq x y z
N MET A 1 -10.33 -13.40 -18.72
CA MET A 1 -10.59 -13.13 -17.30
C MET A 1 -11.11 -11.72 -17.21
N THR A 2 -12.27 -11.56 -16.60
CA THR A 2 -12.87 -10.25 -16.33
C THR A 2 -12.75 -9.98 -14.85
N ALA A 3 -11.94 -8.99 -14.48
CA ALA A 3 -11.86 -8.50 -13.12
C ALA A 3 -12.81 -7.31 -12.92
N LYS A 4 -13.36 -7.20 -11.71
CA LYS A 4 -14.23 -6.12 -11.25
C LYS A 4 -13.86 -5.74 -9.83
N ILE A 5 -13.90 -4.46 -9.53
CA ILE A 5 -13.76 -3.94 -8.15
C ILE A 5 -15.12 -3.45 -7.68
N ILE A 6 -15.45 -3.77 -6.44
CA ILE A 6 -16.64 -3.28 -5.73
C ILE A 6 -16.12 -2.48 -4.53
N ILE A 7 -16.59 -1.25 -4.37
CA ILE A 7 -16.30 -0.42 -3.20
C ILE A 7 -17.63 -0.03 -2.56
N GLY A 8 -17.79 -0.43 -1.31
CA GLY A 8 -18.94 -0.06 -0.50
C GLY A 8 -18.51 0.79 0.69
N ALA A 9 -19.07 1.98 0.89
CA ALA A 9 -18.78 2.80 2.06
C ALA A 9 -20.02 3.02 2.93
N THR A 10 -19.82 2.95 4.24
CA THR A 10 -20.76 3.33 5.28
C THR A 10 -20.13 4.46 6.11
N GLU A 11 -20.85 4.97 7.12
CA GLU A 11 -20.29 5.97 8.03
C GLU A 11 -19.07 5.45 8.81
N ASP A 12 -19.05 4.15 9.12
CA ASP A 12 -18.05 3.53 9.99
C ASP A 12 -16.93 2.83 9.23
N GLU A 13 -17.16 2.40 7.99
CA GLU A 13 -16.16 1.64 7.23
C GLU A 13 -16.26 1.78 5.72
N THR A 14 -15.12 1.62 5.06
CA THR A 14 -15.02 1.44 3.61
C THR A 14 -14.56 0.02 3.31
N ARG A 15 -15.31 -0.68 2.49
CA ARG A 15 -15.09 -2.07 2.09
C ARG A 15 -14.71 -2.12 0.61
N MET A 16 -13.76 -2.97 0.24
CA MET A 16 -13.37 -3.21 -1.14
C MET A 16 -13.31 -4.70 -1.42
N GLY A 17 -13.91 -5.13 -2.52
CA GLY A 17 -13.79 -6.49 -3.04
C GLY A 17 -13.20 -6.50 -4.45
N LEU A 18 -12.23 -7.38 -4.68
CA LEU A 18 -11.78 -7.75 -6.02
C LEU A 18 -12.49 -9.04 -6.44
N VAL A 19 -13.28 -8.96 -7.51
CA VAL A 19 -14.01 -10.08 -8.07
C VAL A 19 -13.39 -10.45 -9.42
N GLU A 20 -12.93 -11.68 -9.57
CA GLU A 20 -12.42 -12.21 -10.84
C GLU A 20 -13.31 -13.37 -11.29
N ASP A 21 -13.83 -13.29 -12.52
CA ASP A 21 -14.72 -14.29 -13.12
C ASP A 21 -15.90 -14.69 -12.19
N GLY A 22 -16.47 -13.70 -11.49
CA GLY A 22 -17.62 -13.84 -10.59
C GLY A 22 -17.29 -14.31 -9.16
N ARG A 23 -16.02 -14.59 -8.86
CA ARG A 23 -15.57 -15.03 -7.52
C ARG A 23 -14.86 -13.91 -6.79
N LEU A 24 -15.18 -13.73 -5.50
CA LEU A 24 -14.46 -12.83 -4.61
C LEU A 24 -13.05 -13.37 -4.33
N MET A 25 -12.03 -12.67 -4.82
CA MET A 25 -10.62 -13.05 -4.70
C MET A 25 -9.93 -12.35 -3.53
N GLU A 26 -10.26 -11.09 -3.30
CA GLU A 26 -9.75 -10.30 -2.18
C GLU A 26 -10.89 -9.48 -1.58
N TYR A 27 -10.87 -9.31 -0.26
CA TYR A 27 -11.80 -8.47 0.49
C TYR A 27 -11.04 -7.68 1.55
N LEU A 28 -11.16 -6.36 1.51
CA LEU A 28 -10.50 -5.40 2.38
C LEU A 28 -11.54 -4.55 3.09
N VAL A 29 -11.30 -4.26 4.37
CA VAL A 29 -12.14 -3.38 5.18
C VAL A 29 -11.23 -2.36 5.86
N GLU A 30 -11.56 -1.08 5.72
CA GLU A 30 -10.91 0.05 6.39
C GLU A 30 -11.96 0.78 7.22
N ARG A 31 -11.82 0.73 8.55
CA ARG A 31 -12.77 1.37 9.47
C ARG A 31 -12.33 2.78 9.80
N ALA A 32 -13.28 3.70 9.96
CA ALA A 32 -13.02 5.10 10.28
C ALA A 32 -12.31 5.28 11.64
N GLU A 33 -12.61 4.41 12.61
CA GLU A 33 -12.00 4.44 13.95
C GLU A 33 -10.65 3.70 14.02
N GLU A 34 -10.43 2.71 13.16
CA GLU A 34 -9.13 2.05 13.07
C GLU A 34 -8.22 2.95 12.22
N ASN A 35 -7.33 3.69 12.89
CA ASN A 35 -6.25 4.37 12.18
C ASN A 35 -5.42 3.29 11.44
N HIS A 36 -5.68 3.09 10.15
CA HIS A 36 -4.83 2.26 9.31
C HIS A 36 -3.49 2.97 9.17
N LEU A 37 -2.51 2.48 9.92
CA LEU A 37 -1.19 3.09 10.01
C LEU A 37 -0.20 2.39 9.10
N VAL A 38 -0.44 1.14 8.70
CA VAL A 38 0.48 0.39 7.81
C VAL A 38 0.87 1.25 6.62
N GLY A 39 2.17 1.35 6.36
CA GLY A 39 2.76 2.17 5.31
C GLY A 39 3.01 3.63 5.69
N SER A 40 2.36 4.15 6.73
CA SER A 40 2.63 5.48 7.29
C SER A 40 4.03 5.55 7.88
N ILE A 41 4.66 6.72 7.73
CA ILE A 41 6.04 7.00 8.14
C ILE A 41 6.05 8.08 9.22
N PHE A 42 6.72 7.76 10.32
CA PHE A 42 6.85 8.61 11.50
C PHE A 42 8.31 8.91 11.80
N LYS A 43 8.55 10.10 12.37
CA LYS A 43 9.74 10.35 13.17
C LYS A 43 9.39 10.05 14.62
N GLY A 44 9.82 8.90 15.10
CA GLY A 44 9.54 8.44 16.46
C GLY A 44 10.69 8.69 17.41
N ARG A 45 10.43 8.57 18.72
CA ARG A 45 11.43 8.66 19.78
C ARG A 45 11.57 7.30 20.46
N VAL A 46 12.81 6.81 20.59
CA VAL A 46 13.08 5.56 21.31
C VAL A 46 12.76 5.78 22.79
N CYS A 47 11.77 5.06 23.31
CA CYS A 47 11.40 5.10 24.73
C CYS A 47 12.29 4.19 25.56
N ASN A 48 12.45 2.95 25.10
CA ASN A 48 13.20 1.91 25.79
C ASN A 48 13.77 0.90 24.81
N VAL A 49 14.93 0.34 25.15
CA VAL A 49 15.58 -0.73 24.38
C VAL A 49 15.62 -2.00 25.23
N VAL A 50 14.98 -3.07 24.76
CA VAL A 50 14.86 -4.34 25.49
C VAL A 50 15.72 -5.40 24.82
N ARG A 51 16.90 -5.65 25.41
CA ARG A 51 17.87 -6.62 24.87
C ARG A 51 17.33 -8.05 24.82
N GLY A 52 16.52 -8.46 25.79
CA GLY A 52 15.99 -9.82 25.87
C GLY A 52 15.10 -10.24 24.70
N ILE A 53 14.50 -9.26 24.01
CA ILE A 53 13.67 -9.48 22.81
C ILE A 53 14.24 -8.78 21.56
N GLN A 54 15.49 -8.29 21.66
CA GLN A 54 16.20 -7.60 20.59
C GLN A 54 15.37 -6.50 19.89
N ALA A 55 14.70 -5.66 20.68
CA ALA A 55 13.78 -4.65 20.16
C ALA A 55 13.85 -3.34 20.93
N ALA A 56 13.28 -2.30 20.33
CA ALA A 56 13.00 -1.02 20.97
C ALA A 56 11.51 -0.68 20.84
N PHE A 57 10.98 0.05 21.81
CA PHE A 57 9.67 0.68 21.65
C PHE A 57 9.84 2.15 21.31
N ILE A 58 9.11 2.57 20.29
CA ILE A 58 9.23 3.88 19.66
C ILE A 58 7.93 4.63 19.91
N ASP A 59 7.99 5.73 20.65
CA ASP A 59 6.89 6.68 20.73
C ASP A 59 6.71 7.35 19.37
N ILE A 60 5.50 7.20 18.82
CA ILE A 60 5.05 7.76 17.55
C ILE A 60 3.89 8.75 17.73
N GLY A 61 3.60 9.15 18.97
CA GLY A 61 2.53 10.09 19.32
C GLY A 61 1.14 9.45 19.41
N LEU A 62 1.07 8.12 19.61
CA LEU A 62 -0.16 7.36 19.80
C LEU A 62 -0.20 6.76 21.20
N GLU A 63 -1.36 6.23 21.59
CA GLU A 63 -1.54 5.62 22.92
C GLU A 63 -0.57 4.47 23.20
N GLN A 64 -0.26 3.68 22.17
CA GLN A 64 0.67 2.55 22.26
C GLN A 64 1.93 2.82 21.45
N ASN A 65 3.09 2.61 22.07
CA ASN A 65 4.38 2.72 21.39
C ASN A 65 4.51 1.64 20.29
N ALA A 66 5.18 2.00 19.20
CA ALA A 66 5.46 1.07 18.13
C ALA A 66 6.60 0.12 18.49
N PHE A 67 6.45 -1.16 18.18
CA PHE A 67 7.48 -2.18 18.35
C PHE A 67 8.44 -2.17 17.15
N LEU A 68 9.73 -1.92 17.40
CA LEU A 68 10.79 -1.98 16.39
C LEU A 68 11.75 -3.12 16.70
N TYR A 69 11.77 -4.14 15.85
CA TYR A 69 12.79 -5.19 15.91
C TYR A 69 14.14 -4.65 15.42
N LEU A 70 15.21 -4.91 16.17
CA LEU A 70 16.56 -4.41 15.90
C LEU A 70 17.53 -5.55 15.53
N GLY A 71 17.19 -6.80 15.89
CA GLY A 71 18.09 -7.95 15.75
C GLY A 71 19.41 -7.74 16.50
N ASP A 72 20.51 -8.23 15.95
CA ASP A 72 21.80 -8.24 16.64
C ASP A 72 22.49 -6.87 16.71
N LYS A 73 22.09 -5.91 15.87
CA LYS A 73 22.84 -4.65 15.70
C LYS A 73 22.62 -3.64 16.81
N MET A 74 21.53 -3.74 17.60
CA MET A 74 21.23 -2.92 18.79
C MET A 74 21.67 -1.44 18.66
N ASP A 75 21.44 -0.82 17.50
CA ASP A 75 22.09 0.42 17.07
C ASP A 75 21.29 1.69 17.42
N VAL A 76 20.44 1.59 18.44
CA VAL A 76 19.59 2.68 18.91
C VAL A 76 19.74 2.86 20.42
N THR A 77 19.59 4.10 20.86
CA THR A 77 19.67 4.50 22.27
C THR A 77 18.39 5.19 22.72
N GLU A 78 18.08 5.12 24.02
CA GLU A 78 16.91 5.79 24.59
C GLU A 78 16.98 7.30 24.36
N GLY A 79 15.84 7.90 24.03
CA GLY A 79 15.72 9.32 23.68
C GLY A 79 16.10 9.66 22.23
N GLN A 80 16.77 8.76 21.50
CA GLN A 80 17.13 8.97 20.10
C GLN A 80 15.88 9.09 19.22
N SER A 81 15.93 10.00 18.25
CA SER A 81 14.89 10.09 17.21
C SER A 81 15.22 9.15 16.05
N VAL A 82 14.23 8.40 15.58
CA VAL A 82 14.39 7.42 14.49
C VAL A 82 13.25 7.56 13.49
N LEU A 83 13.58 7.44 12.20
CA LEU A 83 12.59 7.34 11.14
C LEU A 83 12.10 5.89 11.06
N VAL A 84 10.79 5.70 11.13
CA VAL A 84 10.17 4.37 11.10
C VAL A 84 8.93 4.35 10.21
N GLN A 85 8.71 3.24 9.52
CA GLN A 85 7.49 2.96 8.78
C GLN A 85 6.69 1.86 9.50
N ILE A 86 5.38 2.02 9.61
CA ILE A 86 4.53 1.00 10.21
C ILE A 86 4.35 -0.16 9.23
N SER A 87 4.63 -1.37 9.68
CA SER A 87 4.49 -2.60 8.89
C SER A 87 3.27 -3.43 9.29
N LYS A 88 2.78 -3.27 10.52
CA LYS A 88 1.54 -3.91 11.01
C LYS A 88 0.82 -2.96 11.95
N ASP A 89 -0.50 -2.90 11.83
CA ASP A 89 -1.35 -2.16 12.74
C ASP A 89 -1.32 -2.74 14.17
N ALA A 90 -1.77 -1.95 15.13
CA ALA A 90 -1.94 -2.39 16.51
C ALA A 90 -2.96 -3.54 16.58
N ARG A 91 -2.78 -4.45 17.54
CA ARG A 91 -3.71 -5.57 17.75
C ARG A 91 -3.99 -5.75 19.24
N GLY A 92 -5.20 -5.41 19.65
CA GLY A 92 -5.61 -5.42 21.06
C GLY A 92 -4.72 -4.49 21.88
N THR A 93 -4.04 -5.02 22.90
CA THR A 93 -3.12 -4.26 23.75
C THR A 93 -1.69 -4.18 23.21
N LYS A 94 -1.43 -4.73 22.02
CA LYS A 94 -0.11 -4.65 21.38
C LYS A 94 -0.07 -3.49 20.40
N GLY A 95 0.93 -2.62 20.58
CA GLY A 95 1.16 -1.49 19.70
C GLY A 95 1.52 -1.93 18.28
N PRO A 96 1.52 -0.99 17.32
CA PRO A 96 1.85 -1.30 15.94
C PRO A 96 3.28 -1.79 15.80
N THR A 97 3.57 -2.58 14.77
CA THR A 97 4.95 -2.98 14.43
C THR A 97 5.55 -1.99 13.44
N ALA A 98 6.80 -1.60 13.65
CA ALA A 98 7.52 -0.67 12.81
C ALA A 98 8.80 -1.27 12.24
N THR A 99 9.28 -0.69 11.15
CA THR A 99 10.55 -1.04 10.48
C THR A 99 11.33 0.23 10.14
N ARG A 100 12.66 0.12 10.09
CA ARG A 100 13.56 1.15 9.55
C ARG A 100 13.78 1.00 8.04
N GLU A 101 13.36 -0.12 7.46
CA GLU A 101 13.38 -0.36 6.02
C GLU A 101 12.21 0.37 5.35
N VAL A 102 12.36 1.70 5.23
CA VAL A 102 11.34 2.53 4.58
C VAL A 102 11.22 2.15 3.11
N THR A 103 9.98 2.05 2.63
CA THR A 103 9.66 1.82 1.23
C THR A 103 8.60 2.80 0.75
N LEU A 104 8.71 3.26 -0.50
CA LEU A 104 7.67 4.07 -1.13
C LEU A 104 7.13 3.33 -2.36
N PRO A 105 5.92 2.76 -2.29
CA PRO A 105 5.32 2.08 -3.42
C PRO A 105 4.75 3.08 -4.43
N GLY A 106 5.24 3.02 -5.66
CA GLY A 106 4.59 3.59 -6.84
C GLY A 106 3.74 2.55 -7.56
N LYS A 107 3.28 2.90 -8.77
CA LYS A 107 2.42 2.00 -9.56
C LYS A 107 3.20 0.85 -10.18
N TYR A 108 4.35 1.16 -10.78
CA TYR A 108 5.17 0.21 -11.53
C TYR A 108 6.40 -0.21 -10.75
N VAL A 109 6.90 0.64 -9.87
CA VAL A 109 8.09 0.34 -9.05
C VAL A 109 7.86 0.65 -7.56
N VAL A 110 8.70 0.09 -6.71
CA VAL A 110 8.80 0.46 -5.29
C VAL A 110 10.19 1.05 -5.06
N LEU A 111 10.26 2.27 -4.53
CA LEU A 111 11.51 2.90 -4.13
C LEU A 111 11.95 2.37 -2.77
N LEU A 112 13.21 1.98 -2.66
CA LEU A 112 13.88 1.53 -1.45
C LEU A 112 15.00 2.54 -1.11
N PRO A 113 14.74 3.60 -0.30
CA PRO A 113 15.70 4.69 -0.15
C PRO A 113 17.03 4.33 0.52
N TYR A 114 17.08 3.18 1.20
CA TYR A 114 18.27 2.71 1.92
C TYR A 114 18.91 1.45 1.29
N ALA A 115 18.52 1.12 0.06
CA ALA A 115 19.13 0.06 -0.72
C ALA A 115 19.86 0.65 -1.94
N SER A 116 20.55 -0.18 -2.72
CA SER A 116 21.23 0.25 -3.95
C SER A 116 20.97 -0.67 -5.16
N TYR A 117 20.26 -1.78 -4.95
CA TYR A 117 20.01 -2.79 -5.98
C TYR A 117 18.71 -2.55 -6.75
N ILE A 118 18.59 -3.20 -7.91
CA ILE A 118 17.32 -3.34 -8.64
C ILE A 118 16.82 -4.78 -8.47
N GLY A 119 15.66 -4.93 -7.84
CA GLY A 119 14.93 -6.18 -7.75
C GLY A 119 13.82 -6.24 -8.78
N VAL A 120 13.42 -7.45 -9.18
CA VAL A 120 12.30 -7.65 -10.12
C VAL A 120 11.34 -8.67 -9.55
N SER A 121 10.04 -8.34 -9.53
CA SER A 121 8.97 -9.21 -9.04
C SER A 121 9.12 -10.64 -9.56
N ARG A 122 8.97 -11.62 -8.66
CA ARG A 122 9.06 -13.06 -9.00
C ARG A 122 8.00 -13.49 -10.02
N LYS A 123 6.88 -12.75 -10.11
CA LYS A 123 5.78 -13.03 -11.05
C LYS A 123 6.09 -12.67 -12.51
N ILE A 124 7.13 -11.87 -12.79
CA ILE A 124 7.53 -11.52 -14.17
C ILE A 124 8.42 -12.64 -14.70
N THR A 125 7.91 -13.70 -15.30
CA THR A 125 8.76 -14.86 -15.66
C THR A 125 9.55 -14.68 -16.96
N ASP A 126 9.07 -13.83 -17.86
CA ASP A 126 9.70 -13.60 -19.16
C ASP A 126 11.07 -12.94 -19.04
N LYS A 127 12.10 -13.57 -19.62
CA LYS A 127 13.49 -13.13 -19.48
C LYS A 127 13.78 -11.83 -20.24
N ALA A 128 13.26 -11.71 -21.46
CA ALA A 128 13.49 -10.53 -22.29
C ALA A 128 12.86 -9.28 -21.66
N GLU A 129 11.66 -9.43 -21.10
CA GLU A 129 10.96 -8.36 -20.40
C GLU A 129 11.67 -7.98 -19.10
N ARG A 130 12.18 -8.94 -18.33
CA ARG A 130 13.02 -8.64 -17.16
C ARG A 130 14.23 -7.79 -17.54
N GLU A 131 14.96 -8.20 -18.57
CA GLU A 131 16.15 -7.47 -19.04
C GLU A 131 15.81 -6.06 -19.51
N ARG A 132 14.71 -5.90 -20.27
CA ARG A 132 14.21 -4.59 -20.71
C ARG A 132 13.89 -3.68 -19.53
N LEU A 133 13.10 -4.17 -18.57
CA LEU A 133 12.65 -3.40 -17.41
C LEU A 133 13.82 -2.99 -16.50
N VAL A 134 14.79 -3.89 -16.29
CA VAL A 134 16.00 -3.58 -15.52
C VAL A 134 16.78 -2.47 -16.20
N LYS A 135 17.05 -2.60 -17.51
CA LYS A 135 17.80 -1.58 -18.28
C LYS A 135 17.11 -0.21 -18.24
N ALA A 136 15.78 -0.19 -18.39
CA ALA A 136 15.00 1.05 -18.31
C ALA A 136 15.10 1.71 -16.92
N CYS A 137 15.01 0.92 -15.84
CA CYS A 137 15.15 1.44 -14.48
C CYS A 137 16.59 1.89 -14.17
N GLU A 138 17.60 1.16 -14.63
CA GLU A 138 19.03 1.51 -14.45
C GLU A 138 19.36 2.88 -15.03
N ALA A 139 18.78 3.23 -16.19
CA ALA A 139 19.03 4.50 -16.85
C ALA A 139 18.54 5.73 -16.04
N VAL A 140 17.57 5.56 -15.15
CA VAL A 140 16.87 6.68 -14.46
C VAL A 140 17.06 6.65 -12.94
N LYS A 141 17.36 5.47 -12.38
CA LYS A 141 17.54 5.26 -10.94
C LYS A 141 18.67 6.14 -10.38
N PRO A 142 18.42 6.94 -9.33
CA PRO A 142 19.48 7.68 -8.65
C PRO A 142 20.52 6.78 -7.96
N GLU A 143 21.69 7.37 -7.69
CA GLU A 143 22.69 6.77 -6.81
C GLU A 143 22.14 6.61 -5.39
N ASN A 144 22.54 5.53 -4.70
CA ASN A 144 22.19 5.24 -3.30
C ASN A 144 20.70 5.02 -2.96
N VAL A 145 19.84 4.80 -3.96
CA VAL A 145 18.49 4.25 -3.74
C VAL A 145 18.38 2.90 -4.44
N GLY A 146 17.50 2.02 -3.97
CA GLY A 146 17.15 0.77 -4.62
C GLY A 146 15.76 0.84 -5.22
N ILE A 147 15.45 -0.07 -6.12
CA ILE A 147 14.13 -0.14 -6.78
C ILE A 147 13.69 -1.60 -6.86
N VAL A 148 12.41 -1.87 -6.62
CA VAL A 148 11.79 -3.16 -6.95
C VAL A 148 10.75 -2.97 -8.03
N ILE A 149 10.93 -3.64 -9.17
CA ILE A 149 10.01 -3.60 -10.30
C ILE A 149 8.80 -4.50 -10.03
N ARG A 150 7.60 -3.92 -10.07
CA ARG A 150 6.32 -4.59 -9.79
C ARG A 150 5.78 -5.29 -11.04
N THR A 151 4.89 -6.26 -10.85
CA THR A 151 4.22 -6.97 -11.96
C THR A 151 3.44 -6.03 -12.88
N ALA A 152 2.92 -4.91 -12.36
CA ALA A 152 2.23 -3.89 -13.15
C ALA A 152 3.13 -3.19 -14.18
N ALA A 153 4.46 -3.34 -14.09
CA ALA A 153 5.41 -2.77 -15.05
C ALA A 153 5.50 -3.53 -16.38
N ILE A 154 4.93 -4.74 -16.49
CA ILE A 154 5.00 -5.55 -17.72
C ILE A 154 4.41 -4.76 -18.89
N GLY A 155 5.18 -4.62 -19.96
CA GLY A 155 4.80 -3.91 -21.19
C GLY A 155 4.72 -2.39 -21.06
N VAL A 156 5.07 -1.82 -19.90
CA VAL A 156 5.06 -0.36 -19.67
C VAL A 156 6.26 0.28 -20.35
N SER A 157 6.05 1.48 -20.94
CA SER A 157 7.09 2.23 -21.63
C SER A 157 8.15 2.78 -20.66
N GLU A 158 9.34 3.07 -21.17
CA GLU A 158 10.46 3.58 -20.35
C GLU A 158 10.12 4.95 -19.75
N GLU A 159 9.36 5.78 -20.47
CA GLU A 159 8.94 7.11 -20.03
C GLU A 159 8.02 7.04 -18.82
N LEU A 160 7.08 6.09 -18.80
CA LEU A 160 6.17 5.89 -17.67
C LEU A 160 6.89 5.32 -16.44
N LEU A 161 7.87 4.43 -16.65
CA LEU A 161 8.74 3.95 -15.57
C LEU A 161 9.58 5.08 -15.00
N ALA A 162 10.19 5.90 -15.87
CA ALA A 162 10.97 7.05 -15.47
C ALA A 162 10.15 8.04 -14.64
N ALA A 163 8.92 8.34 -15.08
CA ALA A 163 8.00 9.22 -14.37
C ALA A 163 7.66 8.71 -12.97
N ASP A 164 7.30 7.42 -12.83
CA ASP A 164 7.00 6.79 -11.54
C ASP A 164 8.21 6.83 -10.60
N ILE A 165 9.43 6.56 -11.10
CA ILE A 165 10.67 6.69 -10.33
C ILE A 165 10.90 8.13 -9.85
N MET A 166 10.78 9.10 -10.75
CA MET A 166 11.02 10.51 -10.43
C MET A 166 10.02 11.03 -9.39
N GLU A 167 8.75 10.64 -9.49
CA GLU A 167 7.72 10.98 -8.51
C GLU A 167 8.07 10.45 -7.13
N LEU A 168 8.46 9.17 -7.02
CA LEU A 168 8.84 8.57 -5.74
C LEU A 168 10.11 9.21 -5.15
N VAL A 169 11.08 9.55 -5.98
CA VAL A 169 12.31 10.24 -5.56
C VAL A 169 11.99 11.64 -5.05
N ALA A 170 11.10 12.37 -5.72
CA ALA A 170 10.63 13.68 -5.26
C ALA A 170 9.88 13.56 -3.93
N ALA A 171 8.98 12.59 -3.80
CA ALA A 171 8.27 12.31 -2.55
C ALA A 171 9.25 11.98 -1.40
N TRP A 172 10.29 11.19 -1.67
CA TRP A 172 11.34 10.89 -0.68
C TRP A 172 12.09 12.14 -0.23
N ARG A 173 12.49 13.00 -1.17
CA ARG A 173 13.17 14.27 -0.86
C ARG A 173 12.33 15.16 0.05
N VAL A 174 11.03 15.28 -0.25
CA VAL A 174 10.08 16.04 0.58
C VAL A 174 9.99 15.43 1.98
N LEU A 175 9.90 14.11 2.09
CA LEU A 175 9.80 13.41 3.37
C LEU A 175 11.05 13.65 4.24
N ILE A 176 12.25 13.51 3.67
CA ILE A 176 13.50 13.77 4.40
C ILE A 176 13.64 15.24 4.80
N ALA A 177 13.20 16.19 3.96
CA ALA A 177 13.16 17.59 4.34
C ALA A 177 12.24 17.84 5.54
N ARG A 178 11.06 17.19 5.57
CA ARG A 178 10.12 17.25 6.71
C ARG A 178 10.70 16.61 7.96
N GLU A 179 11.35 15.44 7.83
CA GLU A 179 11.99 14.74 8.95
C GLU A 179 12.99 15.64 9.68
N LYS A 180 13.84 16.36 8.94
CA LYS A 180 14.84 17.26 9.52
C LYS A 180 14.25 18.39 10.35
N LEU A 181 13.09 18.91 9.95
CA LEU A 181 12.41 20.02 10.63
C LEU A 181 11.51 19.56 11.78
N ALA A 182 10.96 18.35 11.67
CA ALA A 182 10.04 17.81 12.66
C ALA A 182 10.75 17.41 13.96
N LYS A 183 10.10 17.67 15.09
CA LYS A 183 10.49 17.14 16.41
C LYS A 183 9.72 15.84 16.66
N ALA A 184 10.40 14.82 17.16
CA ALA A 184 9.78 13.55 17.51
C ALA A 184 8.94 13.65 18.81
N PRO A 185 7.76 13.01 18.89
CA PRO A 185 7.12 12.20 17.84
C PRO A 185 6.38 13.04 16.78
N ALA A 186 6.44 12.63 15.50
CA ALA A 186 5.68 13.29 14.42
C ALA A 186 5.33 12.34 13.27
N LEU A 187 4.09 12.43 12.76
CA LEU A 187 3.67 11.82 11.50
C LEU A 187 4.24 12.61 10.32
N LEU A 188 5.03 11.97 9.47
CA LEU A 188 5.67 12.62 8.31
C LEU A 188 4.93 12.34 7.00
N ARG A 189 4.35 11.14 6.89
CA ARG A 189 3.55 10.70 5.75
C ARG A 189 2.49 9.71 6.25
N ARG A 190 1.23 10.02 6.02
CA ARG A 190 0.14 9.04 6.17
C ARG A 190 0.10 8.11 4.96
N GLU A 191 -0.32 6.87 5.15
CA GLU A 191 -0.57 5.96 4.04
C GLU A 191 -1.64 6.52 3.10
N LEU A 192 -1.59 6.06 1.85
CA LEU A 192 -2.55 6.43 0.83
C LEU A 192 -3.95 5.93 1.20
N ASP A 193 -4.95 6.79 1.01
CA ASP A 193 -6.38 6.43 1.03
C ASP A 193 -6.64 5.22 0.11
N LEU A 194 -7.59 4.35 0.48
CA LEU A 194 -8.06 3.21 -0.30
C LEU A 194 -8.28 3.55 -1.77
N ALA A 195 -8.86 4.71 -2.10
CA ALA A 195 -9.05 5.14 -3.49
C ALA A 195 -7.73 5.18 -4.29
N ILE A 196 -6.66 5.67 -3.66
CA ILE A 196 -5.33 5.74 -4.24
C ILE A 196 -4.67 4.36 -4.26
N ARG A 197 -4.87 3.54 -3.21
CA ARG A 197 -4.38 2.14 -3.20
C ARG A 197 -5.00 1.33 -4.34
N ILE A 198 -6.28 1.53 -4.61
CA ILE A 198 -6.98 0.93 -5.76
C ILE A 198 -6.35 1.37 -7.08
N ALA A 199 -6.15 2.68 -7.26
CA ALA A 199 -5.51 3.23 -8.45
C ALA A 199 -4.11 2.66 -8.71
N ARG A 200 -3.34 2.48 -7.63
CA ARG A 200 -1.96 2.00 -7.62
C ARG A 200 -1.84 0.48 -7.82
N ASP A 201 -2.64 -0.31 -7.10
CA ASP A 201 -2.42 -1.74 -6.94
C ASP A 201 -3.37 -2.61 -7.79
N TYR A 202 -4.54 -2.07 -8.18
CA TYR A 202 -5.60 -2.87 -8.81
C TYR A 202 -5.98 -2.41 -10.22
N LEU A 203 -5.61 -1.21 -10.67
CA LEU A 203 -5.81 -0.80 -12.06
C LEU A 203 -4.84 -1.52 -13.00
N ARG A 204 -5.31 -2.66 -13.52
CA ARG A 204 -4.62 -3.58 -14.43
C ARG A 204 -5.42 -3.71 -15.74
N PRO A 205 -4.80 -4.16 -16.85
CA PRO A 205 -5.48 -4.26 -18.15
C PRO A 205 -6.71 -5.19 -18.20
N ASP A 206 -6.80 -6.16 -17.29
CA ASP A 206 -7.89 -7.13 -17.14
C ASP A 206 -9.04 -6.64 -16.25
N LEU A 207 -8.86 -5.50 -15.56
CA LEU A 207 -9.91 -4.83 -14.82
C LEU A 207 -10.89 -4.17 -15.79
N THR A 208 -12.15 -4.57 -15.74
CA THR A 208 -13.18 -4.12 -16.68
C THR A 208 -14.14 -3.10 -16.08
N GLU A 209 -14.35 -3.15 -14.76
CA GLU A 209 -15.36 -2.35 -14.08
C GLU A 209 -14.94 -2.04 -12.63
N ILE A 210 -15.25 -0.82 -12.17
CA ILE A 210 -15.19 -0.42 -10.77
C ILE A 210 -16.58 0.11 -10.41
N MET A 211 -17.24 -0.51 -9.44
CA MET A 211 -18.52 -0.07 -8.90
C MET A 211 -18.33 0.53 -7.50
N ILE A 212 -18.90 1.70 -7.26
CA ILE A 212 -18.73 2.47 -6.03
C ILE A 212 -20.10 3.01 -5.61
N ASP A 213 -20.48 2.88 -4.34
CA ASP A 213 -21.75 3.42 -3.80
C ASP A 213 -21.63 4.77 -3.08
N ASP A 214 -20.40 5.25 -2.87
CA ASP A 214 -20.12 6.57 -2.29
C ASP A 214 -19.62 7.60 -3.32
N LEU A 215 -20.22 8.79 -3.28
CA LEU A 215 -19.98 9.85 -4.25
C LEU A 215 -18.59 10.50 -4.07
N ALA A 216 -18.10 10.61 -2.84
CA ALA A 216 -16.81 11.22 -2.58
C ALA A 216 -15.67 10.33 -3.08
N ILE A 217 -15.74 9.03 -2.79
CA ILE A 217 -14.81 8.02 -3.31
C ILE A 217 -14.91 7.95 -4.83
N TYR A 218 -16.11 7.93 -5.41
CA TYR A 218 -16.31 7.89 -6.86
C TYR A 218 -15.56 9.00 -7.57
N LYS A 219 -15.77 10.26 -7.15
CA LYS A 219 -15.11 11.43 -7.76
C LYS A 219 -13.60 11.37 -7.61
N ARG A 220 -13.10 10.89 -6.47
CA ARG A 220 -11.66 10.76 -6.22
C ARG A 220 -11.02 9.71 -7.12
N VAL A 221 -11.67 8.54 -7.27
CA VAL A 221 -11.22 7.47 -8.17
C VAL A 221 -11.28 7.95 -9.62
N GLU A 222 -12.35 8.64 -10.03
CA GLU A 222 -12.49 9.23 -11.37
C GLU A 222 -11.33 10.15 -11.70
N GLU A 223 -10.97 11.06 -10.80
CA GLU A 223 -9.86 12.00 -11.00
C GLU A 223 -8.50 11.28 -11.10
N LEU A 224 -8.28 10.26 -10.28
CA LEU A 224 -7.06 9.43 -10.36
C LEU A 224 -6.97 8.66 -11.68
N MET A 225 -8.11 8.20 -12.20
CA MET A 225 -8.17 7.48 -13.48
C MET A 225 -7.86 8.38 -14.68
N LYS A 226 -8.21 9.66 -14.66
CA LYS A 226 -7.92 10.60 -15.78
C LYS A 226 -6.43 10.69 -16.11
N ASN A 227 -5.57 10.57 -15.09
CA ASN A 227 -4.12 10.68 -15.24
C ASN A 227 -3.44 9.35 -15.59
N LEU A 228 -4.21 8.27 -15.78
CA LEU A 228 -3.68 6.93 -16.00
C LEU A 228 -4.16 6.37 -17.35
N PRO A 229 -3.28 6.22 -18.36
CA PRO A 229 -3.66 5.69 -19.68
C PRO A 229 -4.36 4.32 -19.61
N GLN A 230 -3.95 3.50 -18.64
CA GLN A 230 -4.46 2.15 -18.42
C GLN A 230 -5.92 2.13 -17.92
N ALA A 231 -6.40 3.24 -17.38
CA ALA A 231 -7.75 3.36 -16.84
C ALA A 231 -8.81 3.64 -17.91
N SER A 232 -8.40 4.02 -19.13
CA SER A 232 -9.30 4.43 -20.22
C SER A 232 -10.33 3.38 -20.65
N LYS A 233 -10.04 2.10 -20.44
CA LYS A 233 -10.93 0.97 -20.80
C LYS A 233 -11.81 0.50 -19.64
N ILE A 234 -11.62 1.04 -18.45
CA ILE A 234 -12.24 0.58 -17.22
C ILE A 234 -13.52 1.39 -16.99
N LYS A 235 -14.65 0.70 -16.83
CA LYS A 235 -15.94 1.36 -16.60
C LYS A 235 -16.08 1.73 -15.13
N LEU A 236 -16.07 3.01 -14.81
CA LEU A 236 -16.35 3.51 -13.47
C LEU A 236 -17.86 3.77 -13.31
N LYS A 237 -18.52 3.06 -12.40
CA LYS A 237 -19.98 3.14 -12.19
C LYS A 237 -20.31 3.55 -10.76
N MET A 238 -21.17 4.55 -10.64
CA MET A 238 -21.81 4.90 -9.37
C MET A 238 -23.02 3.99 -9.17
N TYR A 239 -23.04 3.25 -8.07
CA TYR A 239 -24.19 2.49 -7.62
C TYR A 239 -25.04 3.37 -6.71
N GLN A 240 -26.35 3.37 -6.94
CA GLN A 240 -27.31 4.21 -6.19
C GLN A 240 -28.54 3.40 -5.76
N GLY A 241 -28.44 2.07 -5.73
CA GLY A 241 -29.52 1.21 -5.27
C GLY A 241 -29.67 1.25 -3.75
N LEU A 242 -30.79 0.71 -3.27
CA LEU A 242 -31.10 0.62 -1.83
C LEU A 242 -30.51 -0.63 -1.17
N GLU A 243 -30.18 -1.64 -1.97
CA GLU A 243 -29.52 -2.87 -1.50
C GLU A 243 -28.03 -2.60 -1.29
N ASP A 244 -27.38 -3.34 -0.38
CA ASP A 244 -25.93 -3.29 -0.23
C ASP A 244 -25.23 -3.64 -1.57
N ILE A 245 -24.19 -2.89 -1.95
CA ILE A 245 -23.53 -3.04 -3.24
C ILE A 245 -22.92 -4.44 -3.46
N PHE A 246 -22.46 -5.12 -2.39
CA PHE A 246 -21.94 -6.48 -2.49
C PHE A 246 -23.07 -7.50 -2.66
N ALA A 247 -24.21 -7.28 -2.00
CA ALA A 247 -25.41 -8.11 -2.21
C ALA A 247 -25.95 -7.98 -3.64
N TYR A 248 -26.05 -6.75 -4.15
CA TYR A 248 -26.40 -6.48 -5.55
C TYR A 248 -25.44 -7.17 -6.54
N CYS A 249 -24.15 -7.29 -6.19
CA CYS A 249 -23.15 -7.99 -6.98
C CYS A 249 -23.08 -9.51 -6.70
N GLY A 250 -23.98 -10.06 -5.89
CA GLY A 250 -24.05 -11.49 -5.58
C GLY A 250 -22.89 -12.02 -4.73
N GLN A 251 -22.25 -11.18 -3.91
CA GLN A 251 -21.08 -11.55 -3.10
C GLN A 251 -21.40 -11.79 -1.61
N THR A 252 -22.67 -11.76 -1.21
CA THR A 252 -23.08 -11.92 0.20
C THR A 252 -22.58 -13.22 0.82
N GLU A 253 -22.78 -14.35 0.15
CA GLU A 253 -22.35 -15.67 0.66
C GLU A 253 -20.83 -15.76 0.76
N ALA A 254 -20.12 -15.23 -0.24
CA ALA A 254 -18.66 -15.22 -0.26
C ALA A 254 -18.07 -14.37 0.88
N ILE A 255 -18.72 -13.26 1.24
CA ILE A 255 -18.28 -12.41 2.36
C ILE A 255 -18.60 -13.09 3.70
N ALA A 256 -19.79 -13.68 3.83
CA ALA A 256 -20.18 -14.38 5.05
C ALA A 256 -19.21 -15.53 5.37
N SER A 257 -18.80 -16.28 4.35
CA SER A 257 -17.90 -17.43 4.53
C SER A 257 -16.46 -17.09 4.90
N ILE A 258 -16.04 -15.81 4.78
CA ILE A 258 -14.70 -15.37 5.21
C ILE A 258 -14.49 -15.63 6.72
N SER A 259 -15.56 -15.55 7.50
CA SER A 259 -15.52 -15.76 8.96
C SER A 259 -15.77 -17.21 9.38
N ASP A 260 -16.06 -18.10 8.43
CA ASP A 260 -16.38 -19.49 8.74
C ASP A 260 -15.14 -20.24 9.22
N ARG A 261 -15.34 -21.06 10.26
CA ARG A 261 -14.28 -21.89 10.83
C ARG A 261 -13.88 -23.04 9.89
N GLN A 262 -14.78 -23.48 9.03
CA GLN A 262 -14.60 -24.59 8.09
C GLN A 262 -15.07 -24.15 6.71
N VAL A 263 -14.23 -24.37 5.70
CA VAL A 263 -14.51 -24.04 4.30
C VAL A 263 -14.45 -25.34 3.50
N ASP A 264 -15.54 -25.67 2.82
CA ASP A 264 -15.57 -26.83 1.94
C ASP A 264 -14.85 -26.52 0.64
N LEU A 265 -13.92 -27.41 0.25
CA LEU A 265 -13.18 -27.27 -1.00
C LEU A 265 -13.99 -27.86 -2.16
N PRO A 266 -13.90 -27.28 -3.37
CA PRO A 266 -14.46 -27.90 -4.56
C PRO A 266 -13.86 -29.30 -4.76
N ASN A 267 -14.72 -30.27 -5.10
CA ASN A 267 -14.32 -31.64 -5.44
C ASN A 267 -13.50 -31.70 -6.74
#